data_AF-A0A8G2FG67-F1
#
_entry.id   AF-A0A8G2FG67-F1
#
_cell.length_a   1.000
_cell.length_b   1.000
_cell.length_c   1.000
_cell.angle_alpha   90.00
_cell.angle_beta   90.00
_cell.angle_gamma   90.00
#
_symmetry.space_group_name_H-M   'P 1'
#
loop_
_entity.id
_entity.type
_entity.pdbx_description
1 polymer ?
#
loop_
_entity_poly.entity_id
_entity_poly.type
_entity_poly.pdbx_seq_one_letter_code
_entity_poly.pdbx_strand_id
1 'polypeptide(L)'
;MKKMVRIKRAKDEYVSPRIHEKTPQEMFKPRVASNCEVNRTHIFRVKRQTVAIVVVPGVMASRLSNLDDEPVWDPDTLKFMVKSYFLCVPEKRYNLLFKNGRKVMAQGDPKILKEYPKAEDRGWTGLAWDFFGKLLGGLHDWKTPLKVFLDLPVYAFGFDWVDSCRNSGKALQEFIMGIKADKVIIISHSMGGLVTRYALAGEGGEAVARKVLGVVHGAQPVHGAPDAYHRAIAGTGAEGLLGRVVSEVLGPSGPHMTAIMPHAPGVLQLLPNQFYRNNRGDQAWLHIQDLDDPEMFTSYPKNDPYEEIYAKSHHKDYWGLIHGEWFQPHAEDGETIEKALGQDNSAECQPETSESIACNLKKRLIHAKEVHSLIGPYSHPRTIQLFSNGEHTTITEVCWLARDITQHVLDAQIERYSREDKPQRYLKDLSCVPDFNRFGKYGEVRWRDADGALGNVVPGNALLFKLQKRIREQGLRLYLLRMTAAGEEVSGLTDDPLRHQGDGTVPLSSATAMDPEVDDWGKNLHLLPIWFGPNGECRLCTGQVNHEVHASFFVDKKGDALAAVKRVVHNLCIGWLKGEFT
;
A
#
# COMPACT_ATOMS: atom_id res chain seq x y z
N MET A 1 -26.10 -58.85 -33.41
CA MET A 1 -26.02 -59.16 -31.96
C MET A 1 -25.09 -58.17 -31.27
N LYS A 2 -25.63 -57.14 -30.61
CA LYS A 2 -24.87 -56.19 -29.76
C LYS A 2 -25.12 -56.58 -28.30
N LYS A 3 -24.09 -57.03 -27.58
CA LYS A 3 -24.13 -57.29 -26.14
C LYS A 3 -24.15 -55.94 -25.41
N MET A 4 -25.30 -55.59 -24.85
CA MET A 4 -25.46 -54.49 -23.90
C MET A 4 -24.79 -54.89 -22.57
N VAL A 5 -23.70 -54.20 -22.23
CA VAL A 5 -23.05 -54.30 -20.92
C VAL A 5 -23.88 -53.50 -19.91
N ARG A 6 -24.36 -54.19 -18.87
CA ARG A 6 -25.08 -53.61 -17.71
C ARG A 6 -24.16 -52.65 -16.95
N ILE A 7 -24.58 -51.40 -16.81
CA ILE A 7 -23.98 -50.43 -15.89
C ILE A 7 -24.25 -50.91 -14.45
N LYS A 8 -23.19 -51.18 -13.68
CA LYS A 8 -23.27 -51.34 -12.23
C LYS A 8 -23.58 -49.97 -11.61
N ARG A 9 -24.73 -49.82 -10.95
CA ARG A 9 -24.98 -48.66 -10.07
C ARG A 9 -24.01 -48.72 -8.89
N ALA A 10 -23.42 -47.58 -8.56
CA ALA A 10 -22.62 -47.39 -7.35
C ALA A 10 -23.43 -47.78 -6.11
N LYS A 11 -22.74 -48.34 -5.12
CA LYS A 11 -23.31 -48.98 -3.92
C LYS A 11 -23.36 -48.05 -2.71
N ASP A 12 -23.48 -46.75 -2.94
CA ASP A 12 -23.64 -45.78 -1.87
C ASP A 12 -25.04 -45.19 -2.00
N GLU A 13 -25.94 -45.63 -1.11
CA GLU A 13 -27.25 -45.00 -0.93
C GLU A 13 -27.05 -43.53 -0.58
N TYR A 14 -27.75 -42.64 -1.29
CA TYR A 14 -27.90 -41.26 -0.87
C TYR A 14 -28.55 -41.26 0.51
N VAL A 15 -27.76 -41.01 1.55
CA VAL A 15 -28.27 -40.72 2.88
C VAL A 15 -28.83 -39.31 2.80
N SER A 16 -30.16 -39.18 2.66
CA SER A 16 -30.85 -37.91 2.84
C SER A 16 -30.31 -37.22 4.10
N PRO A 17 -30.07 -35.89 4.09
CA PRO A 17 -29.71 -35.19 5.32
C PRO A 17 -30.72 -35.60 6.38
N ARG A 18 -30.25 -36.04 7.56
CA ARG A 18 -31.14 -36.38 8.68
C ARG A 18 -32.00 -35.14 8.94
N ILE A 19 -33.21 -35.17 8.41
CA ILE A 19 -34.27 -34.27 8.84
C ILE A 19 -34.51 -34.72 10.27
N HIS A 20 -33.98 -33.96 11.23
CA HIS A 20 -34.48 -34.07 12.59
C HIS A 20 -35.94 -33.63 12.53
N GLU A 21 -36.84 -34.61 12.39
CA GLU A 21 -38.26 -34.43 12.68
C GLU A 21 -38.36 -34.20 14.18
N LYS A 22 -38.28 -32.92 14.57
CA LYS A 22 -38.65 -32.50 15.92
C LYS A 22 -40.07 -32.98 16.16
N THR A 23 -40.29 -33.71 17.24
CA THR A 23 -41.64 -34.07 17.68
C THR A 23 -42.47 -32.80 17.89
N PRO A 24 -43.81 -32.85 17.78
CA PRO A 24 -44.66 -31.68 18.05
C PRO A 24 -44.33 -31.02 19.40
N GLN A 25 -43.96 -31.80 20.42
CA GLN A 25 -43.55 -31.29 21.74
C GLN A 25 -42.19 -30.56 21.73
N GLU A 26 -41.23 -30.99 20.90
CA GLU A 26 -39.93 -30.33 20.71
C GLU A 26 -40.02 -29.08 19.84
N MET A 27 -41.04 -28.97 18.99
CA MET A 27 -41.37 -27.73 18.29
C MET A 27 -41.92 -26.65 19.23
N PHE A 28 -42.35 -27.02 20.44
CA PHE A 28 -43.04 -26.14 21.39
C PHE A 28 -42.18 -25.55 22.52
N LYS A 29 -40.85 -25.43 22.41
CA LYS A 29 -40.09 -24.43 23.19
C LYS A 29 -38.87 -23.82 22.45
N PRO A 30 -38.57 -22.53 22.67
CA PRO A 30 -39.27 -21.61 23.58
C PRO A 30 -40.51 -21.01 22.90
N ARG A 31 -41.58 -20.82 23.68
CA ARG A 31 -42.75 -20.04 23.25
C ARG A 31 -42.24 -18.65 22.82
N VAL A 32 -42.38 -18.32 21.53
CA VAL A 32 -41.97 -17.00 20.97
C VAL A 32 -42.79 -15.87 21.61
N ALA A 33 -44.02 -16.16 22.03
CA ALA A 33 -44.84 -15.31 22.89
C ALA A 33 -45.83 -16.16 23.70
N SER A 34 -46.19 -15.69 24.89
CA SER A 34 -47.29 -16.22 25.73
C SER A 34 -48.25 -15.08 26.05
N ASN A 35 -49.52 -15.40 26.33
CA ASN A 35 -50.59 -14.44 26.67
C ASN A 35 -51.12 -13.59 25.49
N CYS A 36 -51.03 -14.10 24.25
CA CYS A 36 -51.73 -13.50 23.11
C CYS A 36 -53.26 -13.70 23.25
N GLU A 37 -54.04 -12.61 23.23
CA GLU A 37 -55.51 -12.67 23.22
C GLU A 37 -56.06 -13.45 22.02
N VAL A 38 -57.02 -14.34 22.26
CA VAL A 38 -57.70 -15.11 21.20
C VAL A 38 -58.60 -14.16 20.40
N ASN A 39 -58.72 -14.37 19.08
CA ASN A 39 -59.55 -13.57 18.16
C ASN A 39 -59.12 -12.10 17.99
N ARG A 40 -57.86 -11.77 18.29
CA ARG A 40 -57.24 -10.48 17.92
C ARG A 40 -56.03 -10.68 17.01
N THR A 41 -55.80 -9.69 16.13
CA THR A 41 -54.58 -9.64 15.31
C THR A 41 -53.39 -9.23 16.18
N HIS A 42 -52.40 -10.11 16.26
CA HIS A 42 -51.12 -9.83 16.92
C HIS A 42 -50.08 -9.40 15.89
N ILE A 43 -49.39 -8.30 16.15
CA ILE A 43 -48.29 -7.83 15.30
C ILE A 43 -46.96 -8.20 15.97
N PHE A 44 -46.21 -9.11 15.35
CA PHE A 44 -44.85 -9.42 15.77
C PHE A 44 -43.89 -8.42 15.15
N ARG A 45 -43.24 -7.60 15.99
CA ARG A 45 -42.17 -6.71 15.55
C ARG A 45 -40.83 -7.35 15.87
N VAL A 46 -40.16 -7.85 14.83
CA VAL A 46 -38.78 -8.34 14.97
C VAL A 46 -37.88 -7.12 15.23
N LYS A 47 -37.31 -7.03 16.43
CA LYS A 47 -36.24 -6.08 16.72
C LYS A 47 -34.94 -6.68 16.20
N ARG A 48 -34.45 -6.15 15.08
CA ARG A 48 -33.16 -6.55 14.53
C ARG A 48 -32.04 -5.90 15.32
N GLN A 49 -30.98 -6.65 15.54
CA GLN A 49 -29.70 -6.09 15.96
C GLN A 49 -28.99 -5.50 14.73
N THR A 50 -28.10 -4.54 14.96
CA THR A 50 -27.35 -3.88 13.90
C THR A 50 -25.88 -4.26 13.97
N VAL A 51 -25.37 -4.87 12.89
CA VAL A 51 -23.94 -5.05 12.68
C VAL A 51 -23.53 -4.17 11.51
N ALA A 52 -22.89 -3.04 11.79
CA ALA A 52 -22.44 -2.13 10.74
C ALA A 52 -21.18 -2.67 10.08
N ILE A 53 -21.07 -2.49 8.76
CA ILE A 53 -19.88 -2.81 7.98
C ILE A 53 -19.21 -1.48 7.63
N VAL A 54 -17.94 -1.29 7.99
CA VAL A 54 -17.17 -0.07 7.71
C VAL A 54 -16.05 -0.39 6.75
N VAL A 55 -16.07 0.24 5.57
CA VAL A 55 -15.00 0.13 4.57
C VAL A 55 -13.98 1.25 4.77
N VAL A 56 -12.71 0.89 4.90
CA VAL A 56 -11.58 1.82 5.07
C VAL A 56 -10.64 1.70 3.85
N PRO A 57 -10.48 2.75 3.04
CA PRO A 57 -9.75 2.68 1.78
C PRO A 57 -8.23 2.65 1.96
N GLY A 58 -7.51 2.41 0.87
CA GLY A 58 -6.05 2.50 0.83
C GLY A 58 -5.52 3.93 0.70
N VAL A 59 -4.21 4.04 0.56
CA VAL A 59 -3.54 5.29 0.20
C VAL A 59 -4.10 5.81 -1.12
N MET A 60 -4.37 7.12 -1.20
CA MET A 60 -4.85 7.81 -2.41
C MET A 60 -6.24 7.38 -2.92
N ALA A 61 -6.93 6.51 -2.21
CA ALA A 61 -8.28 6.06 -2.57
C ALA A 61 -9.40 6.91 -1.96
N SER A 62 -9.08 7.83 -1.05
CA SER A 62 -10.02 8.88 -0.63
C SER A 62 -9.90 10.10 -1.54
N ARG A 63 -11.05 10.64 -1.96
CA ARG A 63 -11.17 11.87 -2.73
C ARG A 63 -11.00 13.05 -1.77
N LEU A 64 -10.13 14.00 -2.10
CA LEU A 64 -9.80 15.16 -1.26
C LEU A 64 -10.11 16.47 -1.97
N SER A 65 -10.66 17.42 -1.23
CA SER A 65 -10.77 18.83 -1.59
C SER A 65 -9.94 19.71 -0.66
N ASN A 66 -9.69 20.95 -1.05
CA ASN A 66 -9.21 21.96 -0.12
C ASN A 66 -10.35 22.39 0.81
N LEU A 67 -10.05 23.29 1.76
CA LEU A 67 -11.05 23.74 2.72
C LEU A 67 -12.22 24.49 2.07
N ASP A 68 -12.03 25.05 0.87
CA ASP A 68 -13.02 25.74 0.04
C ASP A 68 -13.82 24.82 -0.90
N ASP A 69 -13.75 23.49 -0.69
CA ASP A 69 -14.45 22.46 -1.47
C ASP A 69 -13.99 22.32 -2.93
N GLU A 70 -12.83 22.89 -3.30
CA GLU A 70 -12.24 22.65 -4.62
C GLU A 70 -11.46 21.33 -4.64
N PRO A 71 -11.63 20.46 -5.65
CA PRO A 71 -10.90 19.19 -5.73
C PRO A 71 -9.39 19.39 -5.78
N VAL A 72 -8.68 18.75 -4.85
CA VAL A 72 -7.21 18.65 -4.88
C VAL A 72 -6.76 17.24 -5.26
N TRP A 73 -7.57 16.22 -4.99
CA TRP A 73 -7.32 14.83 -5.36
C TRP A 73 -8.61 14.10 -5.69
N ASP A 74 -8.83 13.72 -6.94
CA ASP A 74 -10.05 13.00 -7.34
C ASP A 74 -9.75 11.95 -8.44
N PRO A 75 -9.41 10.71 -8.05
CA PRO A 75 -9.03 9.65 -9.00
C PRO A 75 -10.17 9.25 -9.94
N ASP A 76 -11.43 9.48 -9.58
CA ASP A 76 -12.57 9.21 -10.47
C ASP A 76 -12.66 10.26 -11.60
N THR A 77 -12.03 11.42 -11.44
CA THR A 77 -12.01 12.48 -12.46
C THR A 77 -10.74 12.42 -13.30
N LEU A 78 -10.70 11.49 -14.27
CA LEU A 78 -9.56 11.23 -15.15
C LEU A 78 -8.92 12.50 -15.76
N LYS A 79 -9.74 13.41 -16.29
CA LYS A 79 -9.27 14.68 -16.89
C LYS A 79 -8.56 15.58 -15.88
N PHE A 80 -9.06 15.62 -14.65
CA PHE A 80 -8.43 16.37 -13.56
C PHE A 80 -7.09 15.73 -13.19
N MET A 81 -7.04 14.42 -13.01
CA MET A 81 -5.80 13.71 -12.68
C MET A 81 -4.71 13.91 -13.73
N VAL A 82 -5.05 13.81 -15.02
CA VAL A 82 -4.09 14.04 -16.11
C VAL A 82 -3.59 15.48 -16.10
N LYS A 83 -4.49 16.46 -15.99
CA LYS A 83 -4.13 17.89 -16.02
C LYS A 83 -3.31 18.31 -14.80
N SER A 84 -3.73 17.90 -13.61
CA SER A 84 -3.24 18.41 -12.33
C SER A 84 -2.03 17.64 -11.79
N TYR A 85 -1.82 16.39 -12.22
CA TYR A 85 -0.75 15.54 -11.70
C TYR A 85 0.16 14.94 -12.79
N PHE A 86 -0.40 14.41 -13.88
CA PHE A 86 0.42 13.75 -14.91
C PHE A 86 1.21 14.74 -15.78
N LEU A 87 0.56 15.83 -16.21
CA LEU A 87 1.17 16.85 -17.06
C LEU A 87 1.73 18.06 -16.27
N CYS A 88 1.65 18.01 -14.93
CA CYS A 88 2.07 19.12 -14.08
C CYS A 88 3.49 18.92 -13.53
N VAL A 89 4.23 20.03 -13.46
CA VAL A 89 5.54 20.09 -12.82
C VAL A 89 5.43 19.86 -11.29
N PRO A 90 6.50 19.36 -10.63
CA PRO A 90 6.48 19.01 -9.21
C PRO A 90 5.96 20.12 -8.27
N GLU A 91 6.38 21.37 -8.48
CA GLU A 91 5.95 22.53 -7.67
C GLU A 91 4.42 22.72 -7.66
N LYS A 92 3.77 22.58 -8.83
CA LYS A 92 2.31 22.75 -8.93
C LYS A 92 1.55 21.66 -8.17
N ARG A 93 2.10 20.44 -8.14
CA ARG A 93 1.53 19.31 -7.39
C ARG A 93 1.66 19.53 -5.90
N TYR A 94 2.83 20.01 -5.45
CA TYR A 94 3.03 20.42 -4.06
C TYR A 94 2.01 21.50 -3.66
N ASN A 95 1.90 22.57 -4.46
CA ASN A 95 0.96 23.66 -4.18
C ASN A 95 -0.49 23.18 -4.12
N LEU A 96 -0.89 22.26 -5.00
CA LEU A 96 -2.25 21.73 -5.04
C LEU A 96 -2.62 20.96 -3.75
N LEU A 97 -1.71 20.14 -3.23
CA LEU A 97 -1.98 19.31 -2.04
C LEU A 97 -1.75 20.03 -0.72
N PHE A 98 -0.77 20.94 -0.62
CA PHE A 98 -0.30 21.44 0.67
C PHE A 98 -0.69 22.89 0.99
N LYS A 99 -1.04 23.71 0.00
CA LYS A 99 -1.19 25.16 0.21
C LYS A 99 -2.47 25.57 0.96
N ASN A 100 -3.60 24.92 0.68
CA ASN A 100 -4.93 25.36 1.15
C ASN A 100 -5.60 24.38 2.12
N GLY A 101 -4.80 23.53 2.79
CA GLY A 101 -5.32 22.42 3.60
C GLY A 101 -6.04 21.36 2.77
N ARG A 102 -6.54 20.32 3.45
CA ARG A 102 -7.23 19.18 2.81
C ARG A 102 -8.37 18.69 3.69
N LYS A 103 -9.44 18.23 3.06
CA LYS A 103 -10.54 17.49 3.69
C LYS A 103 -11.06 16.42 2.72
N VAL A 104 -11.70 15.39 3.26
CA VAL A 104 -12.36 14.36 2.45
C VAL A 104 -13.58 14.97 1.77
N MET A 105 -13.75 14.70 0.47
CA MET A 105 -14.89 15.21 -0.28
C MET A 105 -16.20 14.59 0.22
N ALA A 106 -17.22 15.42 0.44
CA ALA A 106 -18.53 14.95 0.86
C ALA A 106 -19.48 14.74 -0.34
N GLN A 107 -19.30 15.49 -1.42
CA GLN A 107 -20.21 15.51 -2.57
C GLN A 107 -19.94 14.36 -3.53
N GLY A 108 -20.99 13.61 -3.86
CA GLY A 108 -20.93 12.45 -4.76
C GLY A 108 -21.28 12.74 -6.22
N ASP A 109 -20.98 11.80 -7.11
CA ASP A 109 -21.54 11.80 -8.46
C ASP A 109 -23.07 11.64 -8.38
N PRO A 110 -23.88 12.55 -8.96
CA PRO A 110 -25.33 12.45 -8.99
C PRO A 110 -25.88 11.11 -9.48
N LYS A 111 -25.15 10.40 -10.36
CA LYS A 111 -25.53 9.06 -10.83
C LYS A 111 -25.47 8.03 -9.70
N ILE A 112 -24.42 8.07 -8.88
CA ILE A 112 -24.27 7.20 -7.71
C ILE A 112 -25.38 7.51 -6.71
N LEU A 113 -25.68 8.79 -6.47
CA LEU A 113 -26.74 9.19 -5.53
C LEU A 113 -28.14 8.78 -5.99
N LYS A 114 -28.37 8.72 -7.30
CA LYS A 114 -29.63 8.23 -7.86
C LYS A 114 -29.83 6.73 -7.57
N GLU A 115 -28.76 5.94 -7.64
CA GLU A 115 -28.80 4.49 -7.36
C GLU A 115 -28.76 4.20 -5.85
N TYR A 116 -27.96 4.96 -5.10
CA TYR A 116 -27.75 4.82 -3.66
C TYR A 116 -28.02 6.16 -2.94
N PRO A 117 -29.28 6.51 -2.65
CA PRO A 117 -29.65 7.83 -2.10
C PRO A 117 -29.05 8.19 -0.73
N LYS A 118 -28.52 7.20 0.00
CA LYS A 118 -27.86 7.41 1.32
C LYS A 118 -26.34 7.30 1.24
N ALA A 119 -25.75 7.34 0.04
CA ALA A 119 -24.32 7.20 -0.14
C ALA A 119 -23.52 8.31 0.58
N GLU A 120 -24.00 9.56 0.54
CA GLU A 120 -23.38 10.69 1.27
C GLU A 120 -23.44 10.49 2.79
N ASP A 121 -24.63 10.19 3.34
CA ASP A 121 -24.81 9.90 4.77
C ASP A 121 -23.94 8.73 5.27
N ARG A 122 -23.53 7.85 4.35
CA ARG A 122 -22.71 6.68 4.62
C ARG A 122 -21.23 6.89 4.31
N GLY A 123 -20.83 8.07 3.85
CA GLY A 123 -19.46 8.44 3.53
C GLY A 123 -18.91 7.82 2.23
N TRP A 124 -19.75 7.20 1.40
CA TRP A 124 -19.30 6.50 0.18
C TRP A 124 -18.68 7.44 -0.84
N THR A 125 -19.15 8.69 -0.87
CA THR A 125 -18.73 9.73 -1.81
C THR A 125 -17.32 10.24 -1.55
N GLY A 126 -16.78 10.00 -0.36
CA GLY A 126 -15.40 10.29 -0.01
C GLY A 126 -14.40 9.27 -0.54
N LEU A 127 -14.85 8.12 -1.06
CA LEU A 127 -14.01 7.10 -1.66
C LEU A 127 -14.07 7.19 -3.19
N ALA A 128 -12.97 6.80 -3.83
CA ALA A 128 -12.89 6.59 -5.26
C ALA A 128 -13.83 5.45 -5.69
N TRP A 129 -14.88 5.78 -6.42
CA TRP A 129 -15.91 4.84 -6.83
C TRP A 129 -15.38 3.76 -7.75
N ASP A 130 -14.43 4.10 -8.63
CA ASP A 130 -13.84 3.16 -9.58
C ASP A 130 -13.12 1.99 -8.89
N PHE A 131 -12.72 2.14 -7.62
CA PHE A 131 -12.03 1.12 -6.81
C PHE A 131 -12.91 0.46 -5.75
N PHE A 132 -13.87 1.20 -5.19
CA PHE A 132 -14.67 0.73 -4.04
C PHE A 132 -16.16 0.55 -4.34
N GLY A 133 -16.67 1.08 -5.45
CA GLY A 133 -18.10 1.00 -5.79
C GLY A 133 -18.61 -0.44 -5.86
N LYS A 134 -17.84 -1.36 -6.45
CA LYS A 134 -18.19 -2.78 -6.50
C LYS A 134 -18.24 -3.44 -5.12
N LEU A 135 -17.33 -3.08 -4.21
CA LEU A 135 -17.34 -3.57 -2.84
C LEU A 135 -18.54 -3.03 -2.07
N LEU A 136 -18.72 -1.71 -2.09
CA LEU A 136 -19.76 -0.99 -1.35
C LEU A 136 -21.16 -1.42 -1.80
N GLY A 137 -21.45 -1.31 -3.11
CA GLY A 137 -22.70 -1.78 -3.69
C GLY A 137 -22.87 -3.28 -3.51
N GLY A 138 -21.81 -4.06 -3.74
CA GLY A 138 -21.83 -5.51 -3.58
C GLY A 138 -22.19 -5.99 -2.18
N LEU A 139 -21.75 -5.30 -1.12
CA LEU A 139 -22.13 -5.56 0.27
C LEU A 139 -23.53 -5.02 0.59
N HIS A 140 -23.85 -3.82 0.10
CA HIS A 140 -25.14 -3.19 0.34
C HIS A 140 -26.30 -3.99 -0.26
N ASP A 141 -26.17 -4.43 -1.51
CA ASP A 141 -27.19 -5.14 -2.27
C ASP A 141 -27.19 -6.64 -2.00
N TRP A 142 -26.30 -7.11 -1.12
CA TRP A 142 -26.16 -8.52 -0.80
C TRP A 142 -27.45 -9.10 -0.20
N LYS A 143 -28.11 -10.00 -0.95
CA LYS A 143 -29.33 -10.71 -0.54
C LYS A 143 -29.01 -11.89 0.39
N THR A 144 -28.45 -11.58 1.56
CA THR A 144 -28.10 -12.58 2.57
C THR A 144 -29.27 -12.91 3.49
N PRO A 145 -29.47 -14.19 3.89
CA PRO A 145 -30.43 -14.56 4.93
C PRO A 145 -30.19 -13.86 6.27
N LEU A 146 -28.96 -13.40 6.53
CA LEU A 146 -28.65 -12.63 7.74
C LEU A 146 -29.52 -11.39 7.91
N LYS A 147 -29.94 -10.75 6.81
CA LYS A 147 -30.79 -9.55 6.84
C LYS A 147 -32.20 -9.80 7.39
N VAL A 148 -32.58 -11.07 7.59
CA VAL A 148 -33.79 -11.43 8.34
C VAL A 148 -33.63 -11.07 9.82
N PHE A 149 -32.43 -11.31 10.38
CA PHE A 149 -32.12 -11.16 11.81
C PHE A 149 -31.37 -9.87 12.13
N LEU A 150 -30.60 -9.35 11.18
CA LEU A 150 -29.68 -8.22 11.36
C LEU A 150 -29.98 -7.08 10.38
N ASP A 151 -29.77 -5.86 10.84
CA ASP A 151 -29.53 -4.73 9.94
C ASP A 151 -28.03 -4.64 9.66
N LEU A 152 -27.65 -4.64 8.38
CA LEU A 152 -26.27 -4.61 7.90
C LEU A 152 -25.99 -3.32 7.09
N PRO A 153 -26.02 -2.12 7.72
CA PRO A 153 -25.66 -0.90 7.02
C PRO A 153 -24.18 -0.91 6.64
N VAL A 154 -23.88 -0.43 5.44
CA VAL A 154 -22.51 -0.36 4.89
C VAL A 154 -22.10 1.11 4.87
N TYR A 155 -21.07 1.42 5.63
CA TYR A 155 -20.44 2.73 5.72
C TYR A 155 -19.07 2.71 5.03
N ALA A 156 -18.60 3.87 4.62
CA ALA A 156 -17.23 4.09 4.18
C ALA A 156 -16.61 5.21 5.00
N PHE A 157 -15.36 5.01 5.40
CA PHE A 157 -14.57 6.00 6.12
C PHE A 157 -13.42 6.44 5.24
N GLY A 158 -13.62 7.52 4.47
CA GLY A 158 -12.54 8.21 3.78
C GLY A 158 -11.68 9.00 4.77
N PHE A 159 -10.40 9.16 4.49
CA PHE A 159 -9.47 9.92 5.33
C PHE A 159 -8.44 10.68 4.49
N ASP A 160 -7.80 11.71 5.06
CA ASP A 160 -6.65 12.36 4.43
C ASP A 160 -5.45 11.42 4.44
N TRP A 161 -5.21 10.75 3.32
CA TRP A 161 -4.13 9.79 3.15
C TRP A 161 -2.74 10.44 3.12
N VAL A 162 -2.66 11.77 3.04
CA VAL A 162 -1.40 12.52 3.19
C VAL A 162 -0.99 12.60 4.67
N ASP A 163 -1.98 12.72 5.56
CA ASP A 163 -1.77 12.86 7.00
C ASP A 163 -1.37 11.51 7.66
N SER A 164 -0.88 11.58 8.88
CA SER A 164 -0.41 10.42 9.64
C SER A 164 -1.55 9.43 9.93
N CYS A 165 -1.27 8.13 9.81
CA CYS A 165 -2.17 7.06 10.22
C CYS A 165 -2.61 7.19 11.69
N ARG A 166 -1.83 7.87 12.54
CA ARG A 166 -2.22 8.23 13.92
C ARG A 166 -3.46 9.13 13.93
N ASN A 167 -3.47 10.19 13.12
CA ASN A 167 -4.58 11.14 13.05
C ASN A 167 -5.79 10.48 12.39
N SER A 168 -5.60 9.82 11.25
CA SER A 168 -6.67 9.08 10.57
C SER A 168 -7.26 7.97 11.44
N GLY A 169 -6.42 7.30 12.24
CA GLY A 169 -6.84 6.25 13.17
C GLY A 169 -7.67 6.79 14.32
N LYS A 170 -7.30 7.95 14.90
CA LYS A 170 -8.14 8.65 15.90
C LYS A 170 -9.49 9.08 15.32
N ALA A 171 -9.51 9.62 14.10
CA ALA A 171 -10.76 9.95 13.41
C ALA A 171 -11.63 8.70 13.12
N LEU A 172 -10.99 7.55 12.79
CA LEU A 172 -11.71 6.29 12.62
C LEU A 172 -12.30 5.78 13.95
N GLN A 173 -11.61 5.97 15.07
CA GLN A 173 -12.15 5.64 16.40
C GLN A 173 -13.44 6.43 16.67
N GLU A 174 -13.41 7.75 16.47
CA GLU A 174 -14.58 8.63 16.65
C GLU A 174 -15.74 8.21 15.74
N PHE A 175 -15.44 7.95 14.46
CA PHE A 175 -16.42 7.49 13.48
C PHE A 175 -17.10 6.19 13.91
N ILE A 176 -16.32 5.17 14.28
CA ILE A 176 -16.85 3.86 14.71
C ILE A 176 -17.71 4.00 15.97
N MET A 177 -17.27 4.82 16.93
CA MET A 177 -18.02 5.02 18.17
C MET A 177 -19.33 5.78 17.94
N GLY A 178 -19.36 6.71 16.99
CA GLY A 178 -20.56 7.45 16.57
C GLY A 178 -21.62 6.62 15.84
N ILE A 179 -21.25 5.48 15.22
CA ILE A 179 -22.20 4.61 14.53
C ILE A 179 -23.16 3.95 15.55
N LYS A 180 -24.47 4.11 15.32
CA LYS A 180 -25.52 3.41 16.08
C LYS A 180 -25.64 1.96 15.62
N ALA A 181 -24.75 1.11 16.12
CA ALA A 181 -24.75 -0.33 15.87
C ALA A 181 -24.30 -1.09 17.13
N ASP A 182 -24.80 -2.32 17.28
CA ASP A 182 -24.40 -3.22 18.37
C ASP A 182 -22.93 -3.67 18.19
N LYS A 183 -22.54 -3.94 16.95
CA LYS A 183 -21.18 -4.33 16.55
C LYS A 183 -20.77 -3.73 15.21
N VAL A 184 -19.46 -3.70 14.97
CA VAL A 184 -18.87 -3.22 13.72
C VAL A 184 -17.95 -4.28 13.10
N ILE A 185 -18.05 -4.52 11.80
CA ILE A 185 -17.04 -5.27 11.03
C ILE A 185 -16.29 -4.27 10.17
N ILE A 186 -14.95 -4.27 10.25
CA ILE A 186 -14.12 -3.39 9.42
C ILE A 186 -13.59 -4.18 8.23
N ILE A 187 -13.67 -3.58 7.04
CA ILE A 187 -13.04 -4.09 5.82
C ILE A 187 -12.10 -3.01 5.33
N SER A 188 -10.80 -3.22 5.46
CA SER A 188 -9.80 -2.26 5.01
C SER A 188 -9.10 -2.70 3.73
N HIS A 189 -8.51 -1.74 3.03
CA HIS A 189 -7.61 -1.97 1.90
C HIS A 189 -6.25 -1.31 2.15
N SER A 190 -5.15 -1.95 1.76
CA SER A 190 -3.81 -1.34 1.69
C SER A 190 -3.46 -0.56 2.98
N MET A 191 -3.07 0.72 2.86
CA MET A 191 -2.77 1.62 3.99
C MET A 191 -3.92 1.77 5.00
N GLY A 192 -5.18 1.62 4.58
CA GLY A 192 -6.32 1.60 5.48
C GLY A 192 -6.25 0.52 6.54
N GLY A 193 -5.48 -0.55 6.29
CA GLY A 193 -5.15 -1.55 7.30
C GLY A 193 -4.28 -0.99 8.42
N LEU A 194 -3.31 -0.11 8.11
CA LEU A 194 -2.49 0.56 9.13
C LEU A 194 -3.32 1.55 9.95
N VAL A 195 -4.19 2.32 9.29
CA VAL A 195 -5.17 3.21 9.95
C VAL A 195 -6.09 2.41 10.88
N THR A 196 -6.59 1.27 10.41
CA THR A 196 -7.43 0.37 11.21
C THR A 196 -6.67 -0.18 12.40
N ARG A 197 -5.45 -0.69 12.21
CA ARG A 197 -4.64 -1.21 13.31
C ARG A 197 -4.31 -0.12 14.33
N TYR A 198 -4.00 1.11 13.90
CA TYR A 198 -3.86 2.23 14.83
C TYR A 198 -5.15 2.48 15.60
N ALA A 199 -6.31 2.52 14.93
CA ALA A 199 -7.58 2.77 15.60
C ALA A 199 -7.90 1.75 16.70
N LEU A 200 -7.42 0.51 16.57
CA LEU A 200 -7.67 -0.57 17.52
C LEU A 200 -6.57 -0.73 18.58
N ALA A 201 -5.30 -0.56 18.21
CA ALA A 201 -4.13 -0.76 19.07
C ALA A 201 -3.63 0.52 19.75
N GLY A 202 -3.84 1.66 19.10
CA GLY A 202 -3.31 2.94 19.54
C GLY A 202 -4.04 3.50 20.76
N GLU A 203 -3.59 4.68 21.19
CA GLU A 203 -4.20 5.42 22.29
C GLU A 203 -5.73 5.50 22.14
N GLY A 204 -6.48 5.05 23.16
CA GLY A 204 -7.94 5.06 23.16
C GLY A 204 -8.61 3.93 22.35
N GLY A 205 -7.84 3.03 21.73
CA GLY A 205 -8.35 2.00 20.82
C GLY A 205 -9.11 0.85 21.48
N GLU A 206 -8.91 0.60 22.78
CA GLU A 206 -9.49 -0.54 23.50
C GLU A 206 -11.04 -0.56 23.44
N ALA A 207 -11.68 0.60 23.60
CA ALA A 207 -13.14 0.71 23.52
C ALA A 207 -13.65 0.41 22.10
N VAL A 208 -12.89 0.82 21.08
CA VAL A 208 -13.21 0.57 19.67
C VAL A 208 -13.02 -0.92 19.35
N ALA A 209 -11.92 -1.51 19.81
CA ALA A 209 -11.63 -2.94 19.66
C ALA A 209 -12.75 -3.82 20.21
N ARG A 210 -13.33 -3.50 21.38
CA ARG A 210 -14.50 -4.22 21.92
C ARG A 210 -15.77 -4.10 21.08
N LYS A 211 -15.98 -2.97 20.40
CA LYS A 211 -17.12 -2.77 19.50
C LYS A 211 -16.95 -3.48 18.16
N VAL A 212 -15.69 -3.74 17.77
CA VAL A 212 -15.36 -4.42 16.52
C VAL A 212 -15.54 -5.94 16.68
N LEU A 213 -16.35 -6.50 15.81
CA LEU A 213 -16.61 -7.93 15.73
C LEU A 213 -15.50 -8.68 14.99
N GLY A 214 -14.89 -8.04 14.01
CA GLY A 214 -13.81 -8.63 13.24
C GLY A 214 -13.32 -7.67 12.16
N VAL A 215 -12.16 -7.99 11.60
CA VAL A 215 -11.48 -7.15 10.62
C VAL A 215 -11.08 -7.99 9.41
N VAL A 216 -11.32 -7.46 8.22
CA VAL A 216 -10.80 -8.00 6.96
C VAL A 216 -9.83 -7.00 6.38
N HIS A 217 -8.57 -7.40 6.21
CA HIS A 217 -7.56 -6.57 5.57
C HIS A 217 -7.29 -7.09 4.15
N GLY A 218 -7.55 -6.28 3.14
CA GLY A 218 -7.18 -6.56 1.74
C GLY A 218 -5.85 -5.90 1.38
N ALA A 219 -4.86 -6.69 0.95
CA ALA A 219 -3.57 -6.22 0.44
C ALA A 219 -2.83 -5.25 1.38
N GLN A 220 -2.85 -5.52 2.68
CA GLN A 220 -2.23 -4.63 3.67
C GLN A 220 -0.70 -4.78 3.68
N PRO A 221 0.07 -3.67 3.61
CA PRO A 221 1.50 -3.67 3.87
C PRO A 221 1.79 -3.60 5.38
N VAL A 222 1.70 -4.72 6.09
CA VAL A 222 1.79 -4.76 7.57
C VAL A 222 3.08 -4.12 8.08
N HIS A 223 4.18 -4.31 7.35
CA HIS A 223 5.50 -3.75 7.70
C HIS A 223 6.06 -2.79 6.63
N GLY A 224 5.20 -2.25 5.77
CA GLY A 224 5.61 -1.44 4.63
C GLY A 224 6.10 -2.27 3.43
N ALA A 225 6.61 -1.59 2.40
CA ALA A 225 7.09 -2.22 1.17
C ALA A 225 8.28 -1.46 0.56
N PRO A 226 9.37 -2.14 0.14
CA PRO A 226 10.53 -1.49 -0.51
C PRO A 226 10.19 -0.73 -1.79
N ASP A 227 9.09 -1.10 -2.45
CA ASP A 227 8.52 -0.35 -3.56
C ASP A 227 8.23 1.13 -3.21
N ALA A 228 7.91 1.47 -1.95
CA ALA A 228 7.77 2.86 -1.53
C ALA A 228 9.09 3.66 -1.63
N TYR A 229 10.21 3.06 -1.22
CA TYR A 229 11.55 3.63 -1.40
C TYR A 229 11.91 3.72 -2.88
N HIS A 230 11.65 2.65 -3.65
CA HIS A 230 11.93 2.63 -5.08
C HIS A 230 11.16 3.74 -5.81
N ARG A 231 9.87 3.90 -5.55
CA ARG A 231 9.03 4.95 -6.14
C ARG A 231 9.49 6.35 -5.75
N ALA A 232 9.97 6.55 -4.52
CA ALA A 232 10.47 7.83 -4.07
C ALA A 232 11.60 8.38 -4.98
N ILE A 233 12.46 7.48 -5.48
CA ILE A 233 13.64 7.83 -6.28
C ILE A 233 13.38 7.67 -7.79
N ALA A 234 12.81 6.54 -8.21
CA ALA A 234 12.61 6.17 -9.61
C ALA A 234 11.25 6.60 -10.18
N GLY A 235 10.32 7.06 -9.35
CA GLY A 235 8.93 7.25 -9.74
C GLY A 235 8.22 5.92 -10.03
N THR A 236 7.06 6.01 -10.68
CA THR A 236 6.23 4.82 -10.98
C THR A 236 6.52 4.25 -12.37
N GLY A 237 6.62 2.92 -12.49
CA GLY A 237 6.76 2.21 -13.76
C GLY A 237 5.49 2.23 -14.61
N ALA A 238 5.62 2.23 -15.94
CA ALA A 238 4.51 2.37 -16.88
C ALA A 238 4.06 1.02 -17.48
N GLU A 239 2.95 0.46 -16.99
CA GLU A 239 2.19 -0.57 -17.71
C GLU A 239 0.67 -0.28 -17.70
N GLY A 240 0.06 -0.11 -18.89
CA GLY A 240 -1.39 -0.23 -19.16
C GLY A 240 -2.30 1.01 -19.03
N LEU A 241 -2.72 1.64 -20.15
CA LEU A 241 -3.43 2.96 -20.27
C LEU A 241 -4.60 3.26 -19.31
N LEU A 242 -5.33 2.28 -18.78
CA LEU A 242 -6.36 2.51 -17.75
C LEU A 242 -5.87 2.28 -16.30
N GLY A 243 -4.89 1.39 -16.07
CA GLY A 243 -4.16 1.29 -14.80
C GLY A 243 -3.16 2.44 -14.60
N ARG A 244 -2.77 3.09 -15.70
CA ARG A 244 -1.82 4.21 -15.77
C ARG A 244 -2.26 5.45 -14.99
N VAL A 245 -3.55 5.76 -14.92
CA VAL A 245 -3.97 7.07 -14.34
C VAL A 245 -4.25 7.03 -12.85
N VAL A 246 -4.06 5.89 -12.18
CA VAL A 246 -4.10 5.82 -10.70
C VAL A 246 -2.81 5.24 -10.14
N SER A 247 -2.13 4.33 -10.86
CA SER A 247 -0.76 3.91 -10.53
C SER A 247 0.26 5.05 -10.72
N GLU A 248 0.23 5.78 -11.86
CA GLU A 248 1.29 6.76 -12.21
C GLU A 248 1.15 8.14 -11.55
N VAL A 249 0.11 8.38 -10.74
CA VAL A 249 -0.19 9.75 -10.24
C VAL A 249 0.76 10.20 -9.13
N LEU A 250 1.40 9.25 -8.45
CA LEU A 250 2.53 9.52 -7.58
C LEU A 250 3.69 10.21 -8.35
N GLY A 251 3.76 10.00 -9.66
CA GLY A 251 4.59 10.78 -10.58
C GLY A 251 5.54 9.88 -11.38
N PRO A 252 5.86 10.28 -12.62
CA PRO A 252 6.67 9.46 -13.51
C PRO A 252 8.15 9.40 -13.10
N SER A 253 8.58 10.18 -12.11
CA SER A 253 9.98 10.30 -11.71
C SER A 253 10.14 10.73 -10.24
N GLY A 254 11.35 10.54 -9.70
CA GLY A 254 11.73 10.96 -8.34
C GLY A 254 11.39 12.40 -7.98
N PRO A 255 11.65 13.41 -8.82
CA PRO A 255 11.27 14.80 -8.52
C PRO A 255 9.78 15.00 -8.26
N HIS A 256 8.91 14.29 -8.98
CA HIS A 256 7.47 14.39 -8.77
C HIS A 256 7.04 13.77 -7.44
N MET A 257 7.72 12.69 -7.04
CA MET A 257 7.49 12.01 -5.77
C MET A 257 8.03 12.78 -4.58
N THR A 258 9.24 13.31 -4.71
CA THR A 258 9.93 14.09 -3.67
C THR A 258 9.30 15.47 -3.47
N ALA A 259 8.47 15.95 -4.39
CA ALA A 259 7.61 17.11 -4.14
C ALA A 259 6.47 16.85 -3.15
N ILE A 260 6.09 15.60 -2.90
CA ILE A 260 4.96 15.24 -2.03
C ILE A 260 5.44 14.49 -0.78
N MET A 261 6.24 13.43 -0.98
CA MET A 261 6.59 12.46 0.06
C MET A 261 7.22 13.07 1.32
N PRO A 262 8.14 14.06 1.25
CA PRO A 262 8.71 14.68 2.45
C PRO A 262 7.69 15.37 3.37
N HIS A 263 6.54 15.72 2.81
CA HIS A 263 5.45 16.44 3.47
C HIS A 263 4.25 15.56 3.81
N ALA A 264 4.31 14.27 3.46
CA ALA A 264 3.20 13.32 3.56
C ALA A 264 3.52 12.21 4.58
N PRO A 265 3.34 12.43 5.90
CA PRO A 265 3.62 11.42 6.92
C PRO A 265 2.90 10.09 6.70
N GLY A 266 1.68 10.08 6.14
CA GLY A 266 0.98 8.85 5.78
C GLY A 266 1.74 8.02 4.74
N VAL A 267 2.32 8.67 3.73
CA VAL A 267 3.12 8.01 2.69
C VAL A 267 4.45 7.48 3.27
N LEU A 268 5.08 8.23 4.17
CA LEU A 268 6.31 7.78 4.86
C LEU A 268 6.08 6.54 5.73
N GLN A 269 4.86 6.33 6.24
CA GLN A 269 4.47 5.14 6.99
C GLN A 269 4.28 3.88 6.12
N LEU A 270 4.42 4.00 4.78
CA LEU A 270 4.44 2.84 3.87
C LEU A 270 5.86 2.32 3.60
N LEU A 271 6.89 3.05 4.03
CA LEU A 271 8.27 2.58 3.97
C LEU A 271 8.47 1.33 4.85
N PRO A 272 9.37 0.41 4.47
CA PRO A 272 9.75 -0.71 5.33
C PRO A 272 10.10 -0.25 6.75
N ASN A 273 9.39 -0.78 7.74
CA ASN A 273 9.66 -0.41 9.13
C ASN A 273 10.66 -1.35 9.80
N GLN A 274 10.97 -1.11 11.07
CA GLN A 274 11.93 -1.90 11.85
C GLN A 274 11.56 -3.40 11.98
N PHE A 275 10.31 -3.76 11.71
CA PHE A 275 9.81 -5.13 11.74
C PHE A 275 9.76 -5.78 10.35
N TYR A 276 10.02 -5.01 9.28
CA TYR A 276 10.02 -5.57 7.92
C TYR A 276 11.05 -6.68 7.78
N ARG A 277 10.64 -7.73 7.09
CA ARG A 277 11.50 -8.81 6.61
C ARG A 277 11.18 -9.03 5.13
N ASN A 278 12.19 -9.30 4.32
CA ASN A 278 11.99 -9.72 2.94
C ASN A 278 11.31 -11.12 2.90
N ASN A 279 11.02 -11.63 1.71
CA ASN A 279 10.37 -12.95 1.57
C ASN A 279 11.23 -14.14 2.04
N ARG A 280 12.52 -13.94 2.29
CA ARG A 280 13.43 -14.94 2.86
C ARG A 280 13.53 -14.87 4.38
N GLY A 281 12.94 -13.85 4.99
CA GLY A 281 13.03 -13.60 6.43
C GLY A 281 14.22 -12.74 6.85
N ASP A 282 14.99 -12.18 5.90
CA ASP A 282 16.09 -11.27 6.22
C ASP A 282 15.56 -9.87 6.53
N GLN A 283 16.24 -9.17 7.44
CA GLN A 283 15.95 -7.77 7.75
C GLN A 283 16.45 -6.81 6.66
N ALA A 284 17.55 -7.17 6.00
CA ALA A 284 18.11 -6.35 4.93
C ALA A 284 17.31 -6.51 3.63
N TRP A 285 17.04 -5.39 2.97
CA TRP A 285 16.29 -5.32 1.71
C TRP A 285 16.87 -4.30 0.71
N LEU A 286 17.84 -3.48 1.13
CA LEU A 286 18.56 -2.56 0.26
C LEU A 286 20.01 -3.02 0.13
N HIS A 287 20.47 -3.29 -1.08
CA HIS A 287 21.80 -3.83 -1.37
C HIS A 287 22.60 -2.86 -2.24
N ILE A 288 23.78 -2.47 -1.80
CA ILE A 288 24.64 -1.50 -2.46
C ILE A 288 25.86 -2.24 -2.98
N GLN A 289 25.97 -2.38 -4.31
CA GLN A 289 27.12 -3.00 -4.95
C GLN A 289 28.37 -2.17 -4.71
N ASP A 290 29.48 -2.85 -4.39
CA ASP A 290 30.76 -2.20 -4.23
C ASP A 290 31.22 -1.57 -5.57
N LEU A 291 31.89 -0.43 -5.48
CA LEU A 291 32.32 0.31 -6.67
C LEU A 291 33.53 -0.34 -7.35
N ASP A 292 34.36 -1.08 -6.61
CA ASP A 292 35.57 -1.73 -7.11
C ASP A 292 35.38 -3.25 -7.32
N ASP A 293 34.44 -3.87 -6.60
CA ASP A 293 34.14 -5.30 -6.70
C ASP A 293 32.66 -5.58 -7.04
N PRO A 294 32.33 -5.97 -8.29
CA PRO A 294 30.95 -6.21 -8.69
C PRO A 294 30.31 -7.43 -8.01
N GLU A 295 31.06 -8.28 -7.33
CA GLU A 295 30.52 -9.44 -6.59
C GLU A 295 30.19 -9.11 -5.13
N MET A 296 30.64 -7.97 -4.62
CA MET A 296 30.45 -7.56 -3.23
C MET A 296 29.28 -6.59 -3.06
N PHE A 297 28.50 -6.79 -1.99
CA PHE A 297 27.36 -5.94 -1.63
C PHE A 297 27.37 -5.57 -0.14
N THR A 298 27.12 -4.30 0.15
CA THR A 298 26.74 -3.84 1.50
C THR A 298 25.23 -3.77 1.61
N SER A 299 24.65 -4.42 2.62
CA SER A 299 23.19 -4.55 2.76
C SER A 299 22.64 -3.82 3.98
N TYR A 300 21.45 -3.23 3.83
CA TYR A 300 20.73 -2.43 4.84
C TYR A 300 19.24 -2.80 4.90
N PRO A 301 18.56 -2.55 6.04
CA PRO A 301 19.13 -2.12 7.31
C PRO A 301 19.89 -3.24 8.01
N LYS A 302 20.93 -2.87 8.76
CA LYS A 302 21.58 -3.71 9.76
C LYS A 302 20.80 -3.69 11.06
N ASN A 303 20.31 -2.53 11.48
CA ASN A 303 19.47 -2.37 12.67
C ASN A 303 18.24 -1.49 12.38
N ASP A 304 18.44 -0.24 11.95
CA ASP A 304 17.37 0.76 11.87
C ASP A 304 17.26 1.38 10.46
N PRO A 305 16.21 1.05 9.67
CA PRO A 305 16.04 1.64 8.35
C PRO A 305 15.79 3.16 8.38
N TYR A 306 15.29 3.72 9.48
CA TYR A 306 15.05 5.16 9.58
C TYR A 306 16.34 5.96 9.55
N GLU A 307 17.36 5.51 10.28
CA GLU A 307 18.66 6.17 10.35
C GLU A 307 19.61 5.72 9.23
N GLU A 308 19.59 4.42 8.92
CA GLU A 308 20.52 3.83 7.98
C GLU A 308 20.09 4.01 6.52
N ILE A 309 18.82 4.31 6.24
CA ILE A 309 18.29 4.45 4.87
C ILE A 309 17.58 5.78 4.66
N TYR A 310 16.55 6.08 5.48
CA TYR A 310 15.62 7.16 5.18
C TYR A 310 16.14 8.55 5.56
N ALA A 311 16.93 8.64 6.62
CA ALA A 311 17.58 9.87 7.07
C ALA A 311 18.96 10.08 6.40
N LYS A 312 19.17 9.53 5.21
CA LYS A 312 20.43 9.60 4.47
C LYS A 312 20.27 10.50 3.25
N SER A 313 21.25 11.39 3.05
CA SER A 313 21.27 12.32 1.93
C SER A 313 21.85 11.65 0.69
N HIS A 314 21.15 11.79 -0.44
CA HIS A 314 21.64 11.34 -1.74
C HIS A 314 22.98 11.99 -2.10
N HIS A 315 23.24 13.22 -1.65
CA HIS A 315 24.50 13.90 -1.90
C HIS A 315 25.71 13.09 -1.39
N LYS A 316 25.64 12.57 -0.17
CA LYS A 316 26.74 11.85 0.49
C LYS A 316 26.65 10.34 0.26
N ASP A 317 25.47 9.78 0.49
CA ASP A 317 25.16 8.38 0.33
C ASP A 317 24.19 8.29 -0.85
N TYR A 318 24.66 7.97 -2.06
CA TYR A 318 23.86 8.08 -3.30
C TYR A 318 22.57 7.24 -3.33
N TRP A 319 22.44 6.28 -2.42
CA TRP A 319 21.24 5.49 -2.20
C TRP A 319 20.30 6.09 -1.14
N GLY A 320 20.68 7.19 -0.49
CA GLY A 320 19.88 7.86 0.53
C GLY A 320 18.56 8.38 -0.02
N LEU A 321 17.51 8.35 0.80
CA LEU A 321 16.16 8.77 0.41
C LEU A 321 16.06 10.30 0.18
N ILE A 322 16.95 11.10 0.78
CA ILE A 322 16.83 12.56 0.80
C ILE A 322 17.54 13.18 -0.41
N HIS A 323 16.74 13.56 -1.41
CA HIS A 323 17.14 14.33 -2.59
C HIS A 323 16.73 15.80 -2.42
N GLY A 324 17.54 16.58 -1.68
CA GLY A 324 17.16 17.96 -1.33
C GLY A 324 17.02 18.89 -2.54
N GLU A 325 17.68 18.59 -3.64
CA GLU A 325 17.56 19.31 -4.91
C GLU A 325 16.18 19.15 -5.58
N TRP A 326 15.39 18.16 -5.15
CA TRP A 326 14.03 17.92 -5.64
C TRP A 326 12.94 18.47 -4.73
N PHE A 327 13.31 18.97 -3.55
CA PHE A 327 12.34 19.51 -2.59
C PHE A 327 11.54 20.68 -3.16
N GLN A 328 10.31 20.79 -2.65
CA GLN A 328 9.37 21.86 -2.93
C GLN A 328 8.89 22.46 -1.59
N PRO A 329 8.68 23.79 -1.51
CA PRO A 329 8.71 24.75 -2.61
C PRO A 329 10.12 25.26 -2.97
N HIS A 330 11.15 24.90 -2.20
CA HIS A 330 12.54 25.27 -2.43
C HIS A 330 13.45 24.05 -2.29
N ALA A 331 14.54 24.05 -3.06
CA ALA A 331 15.59 23.05 -2.95
C ALA A 331 16.49 23.31 -1.73
N GLU A 332 17.08 22.25 -1.18
CA GLU A 332 18.11 22.31 -0.15
C GLU A 332 19.40 21.67 -0.68
N ASP A 333 20.53 22.33 -0.46
CA ASP A 333 21.84 21.78 -0.82
C ASP A 333 22.36 20.76 0.22
N GLY A 334 23.40 20.03 -0.16
CA GLY A 334 23.99 18.99 0.68
C GLY A 334 24.45 19.49 2.05
N GLU A 335 25.03 20.70 2.13
CA GLU A 335 25.49 21.26 3.40
C GLU A 335 24.32 21.56 4.35
N THR A 336 23.25 22.14 3.81
CA THR A 336 22.00 22.42 4.53
C THR A 336 21.39 21.12 5.06
N ILE A 337 21.31 20.09 4.21
CA ILE A 337 20.79 18.77 4.58
C ILE A 337 21.63 18.14 5.69
N GLU A 338 22.95 18.06 5.54
CA GLU A 338 23.82 17.43 6.54
C GLU A 338 23.76 18.17 7.88
N LYS A 339 23.68 19.50 7.86
CA LYS A 339 23.47 20.31 9.06
C LYS A 339 22.13 20.01 9.73
N ALA A 340 21.06 19.90 8.94
CA ALA A 340 19.73 19.56 9.46
C ALA A 340 19.67 18.14 10.04
N LEU A 341 20.33 17.17 9.40
CA LEU A 341 20.37 15.78 9.84
C LEU A 341 21.29 15.56 11.04
N GLY A 342 22.35 16.37 11.20
CA GLY A 342 23.29 16.31 12.33
C GLY A 342 22.77 16.94 13.63
N GLN A 343 21.65 17.67 13.58
CA GLN A 343 21.03 18.23 14.79
C GLN A 343 20.42 17.14 15.66
N ASP A 344 20.72 17.22 16.96
CA ASP A 344 20.21 16.31 17.97
C ASP A 344 18.75 16.68 18.29
N ASN A 345 17.82 15.79 17.96
CA ASN A 345 16.38 16.04 18.05
C ASN A 345 15.81 15.66 19.42
N SER A 346 16.63 15.67 20.48
CA SER A 346 16.21 15.42 21.86
C SER A 346 15.23 16.47 22.42
N ALA A 347 14.94 17.54 21.66
CA ALA A 347 13.89 18.49 21.98
C ALA A 347 12.51 17.98 21.50
N GLU A 348 11.70 17.53 22.47
CA GLU A 348 10.27 17.25 22.37
C GLU A 348 9.52 18.26 21.49
N CYS A 349 8.58 17.74 20.67
CA CYS A 349 7.36 18.40 20.17
C CYS A 349 7.39 19.93 20.01
N GLN A 350 8.42 20.48 19.37
CA GLN A 350 8.29 21.81 18.78
C GLN A 350 7.39 21.68 17.54
N PRO A 351 6.44 22.61 17.30
CA PRO A 351 5.66 22.63 16.06
C PRO A 351 6.59 22.62 14.84
N GLU A 352 6.06 22.31 13.66
CA GLU A 352 6.79 22.41 12.38
C GLU A 352 7.23 23.88 12.14
N THR A 353 8.33 24.31 12.77
CA THR A 353 8.83 25.69 12.78
C THR A 353 10.19 25.82 12.11
N SER A 354 10.80 24.71 11.66
CA SER A 354 12.02 24.78 10.87
C SER A 354 11.69 25.11 9.43
N GLU A 355 12.34 26.13 8.87
CA GLU A 355 12.33 26.41 7.43
C GLU A 355 12.93 25.24 6.62
N SER A 356 13.69 24.35 7.28
CA SER A 356 14.32 23.21 6.60
C SER A 356 13.39 22.02 6.41
N ILE A 357 13.26 21.61 5.15
CA ILE A 357 12.47 20.47 4.71
C ILE A 357 13.14 19.17 5.17
N ALA A 358 14.45 19.03 5.06
CA ALA A 358 15.19 17.86 5.57
C ALA A 358 15.01 17.66 7.09
N CYS A 359 15.03 18.76 7.86
CA CYS A 359 14.77 18.70 9.31
C CYS A 359 13.36 18.17 9.61
N ASN A 360 12.35 18.72 8.93
CA ASN A 360 10.96 18.30 9.11
C ASN A 360 10.73 16.86 8.63
N LEU A 361 11.38 16.44 7.55
CA LEU A 361 11.36 15.05 7.09
C LEU A 361 11.95 14.11 8.16
N LYS A 362 13.11 14.43 8.74
CA LYS A 362 13.69 13.65 9.84
C LYS A 362 12.72 13.51 11.02
N LYS A 363 12.03 14.58 11.41
CA LYS A 363 11.00 14.54 12.47
C LYS A 363 9.82 13.62 12.09
N ARG A 364 9.34 13.70 10.85
CA ARG A 364 8.26 12.82 10.36
C ARG A 364 8.67 11.35 10.30
N LEU A 365 9.92 11.06 9.97
CA LEU A 365 10.48 9.70 10.02
C LEU A 365 10.52 9.16 11.46
N ILE A 366 10.89 9.99 12.44
CA ILE A 366 10.83 9.63 13.88
C ILE A 366 9.38 9.30 14.28
N HIS A 367 8.42 10.17 13.94
CA HIS A 367 7.01 9.90 14.22
C HIS A 367 6.48 8.66 13.49
N ALA A 368 6.94 8.37 12.27
CA ALA A 368 6.58 7.15 11.56
C ALA A 368 7.07 5.90 12.30
N LYS A 369 8.33 5.92 12.77
CA LYS A 369 8.91 4.85 13.61
C LYS A 369 8.11 4.63 14.90
N GLU A 370 7.70 5.72 15.56
CA GLU A 370 6.87 5.66 16.77
C GLU A 370 5.49 5.05 16.49
N VAL A 371 4.81 5.47 15.41
CA VAL A 371 3.52 4.90 15.01
C VAL A 371 3.65 3.41 14.71
N HIS A 372 4.70 2.99 14.01
CA HIS A 372 4.93 1.56 13.76
C HIS A 372 5.22 0.79 15.04
N SER A 373 5.95 1.39 15.99
CA SER A 373 6.22 0.76 17.30
C SER A 373 4.95 0.62 18.12
N LEU A 374 4.09 1.65 18.13
CA LEU A 374 2.82 1.67 18.86
C LEU A 374 1.84 0.62 18.33
N ILE A 375 1.71 0.51 17.00
CA ILE A 375 0.89 -0.54 16.38
C ILE A 375 1.54 -1.92 16.60
N GLY A 376 2.86 -1.99 16.47
CA GLY A 376 3.66 -3.18 16.75
C GLY A 376 3.16 -4.43 16.01
N PRO A 377 3.11 -5.59 16.69
CA PRO A 377 2.55 -6.82 16.15
C PRO A 377 1.02 -6.92 16.30
N TYR A 378 0.35 -5.92 16.88
CA TYR A 378 -1.08 -6.03 17.18
C TYR A 378 -1.90 -6.38 15.93
N SER A 379 -2.77 -7.37 16.10
CA SER A 379 -3.83 -7.74 15.20
C SER A 379 -5.09 -7.95 16.03
N HIS A 380 -6.25 -7.52 15.54
CA HIS A 380 -7.50 -7.85 16.23
C HIS A 380 -7.66 -9.37 16.24
N PRO A 381 -8.10 -10.03 17.34
CA PRO A 381 -8.12 -11.49 17.43
C PRO A 381 -8.89 -12.14 16.27
N ARG A 382 -9.98 -11.48 15.85
CA ARG A 382 -10.79 -11.88 14.70
C ARG A 382 -10.40 -11.15 13.41
N THR A 383 -9.15 -11.29 13.00
CA THR A 383 -8.61 -10.71 11.75
C THR A 383 -8.46 -11.74 10.65
N ILE A 384 -8.80 -11.35 9.42
CA ILE A 384 -8.54 -12.14 8.21
C ILE A 384 -7.79 -11.27 7.21
N GLN A 385 -6.69 -11.78 6.69
CA GLN A 385 -5.94 -11.12 5.63
C GLN A 385 -6.28 -11.75 4.28
N LEU A 386 -6.61 -10.90 3.30
CA LEU A 386 -6.76 -11.28 1.90
C LEU A 386 -5.62 -10.60 1.16
N PHE A 387 -4.82 -11.37 0.43
CA PHE A 387 -3.70 -10.85 -0.35
C PHE A 387 -3.69 -11.48 -1.73
N SER A 388 -2.96 -10.90 -2.68
CA SER A 388 -2.69 -11.54 -3.97
C SER A 388 -1.23 -11.96 -4.00
N ASN A 389 -0.95 -13.13 -4.56
CA ASN A 389 0.41 -13.53 -4.96
C ASN A 389 0.38 -13.73 -6.47
N GLY A 390 0.04 -12.66 -7.20
CA GLY A 390 -0.20 -12.70 -8.64
C GLY A 390 1.08 -13.04 -9.42
N GLU A 391 0.98 -13.15 -10.75
CA GLU A 391 2.15 -13.35 -11.63
C GLU A 391 3.06 -12.11 -11.74
N HIS A 392 2.82 -11.07 -10.94
CA HIS A 392 3.53 -9.80 -11.01
C HIS A 392 4.79 -9.82 -10.16
N THR A 393 5.88 -9.35 -10.75
CA THR A 393 7.14 -9.15 -10.05
C THR A 393 6.99 -8.01 -9.03
N THR A 394 7.18 -8.34 -7.76
CA THR A 394 7.09 -7.38 -6.64
C THR A 394 8.48 -6.98 -6.18
N ILE A 395 8.69 -5.69 -5.91
CA ILE A 395 9.93 -5.20 -5.30
C ILE A 395 9.91 -5.58 -3.81
N THR A 396 10.58 -6.67 -3.47
CA THR A 396 10.80 -7.10 -2.08
C THR A 396 12.17 -6.67 -1.54
N GLU A 397 13.06 -6.30 -2.46
CA GLU A 397 14.42 -5.85 -2.25
C GLU A 397 14.81 -4.90 -3.39
N VAL A 398 15.78 -4.01 -3.14
CA VAL A 398 16.30 -3.06 -4.11
C VAL A 398 17.81 -3.17 -4.14
N CYS A 399 18.41 -3.26 -5.33
CA CYS A 399 19.86 -3.18 -5.48
C CYS A 399 20.27 -1.90 -6.20
N TRP A 400 21.31 -1.26 -5.69
CA TRP A 400 22.06 -0.23 -6.38
C TRP A 400 23.29 -0.85 -7.02
N LEU A 401 23.33 -0.81 -8.35
CA LEU A 401 24.39 -1.39 -9.16
C LEU A 401 25.34 -0.30 -9.64
N ALA A 402 26.63 -0.61 -9.66
CA ALA A 402 27.69 0.29 -10.03
C ALA A 402 28.46 -0.24 -11.23
N ARG A 403 28.82 0.67 -12.15
CA ARG A 403 29.65 0.33 -13.30
C ARG A 403 30.62 1.48 -13.61
N ASP A 404 31.90 1.17 -13.67
CA ASP A 404 32.89 2.10 -14.21
C ASP A 404 32.69 2.24 -15.73
N ILE A 405 32.38 3.46 -16.17
CA ILE A 405 32.20 3.82 -17.58
C ILE A 405 33.35 4.69 -18.12
N THR A 406 34.40 4.92 -17.33
CA THR A 406 35.53 5.81 -17.67
C THR A 406 36.12 5.46 -19.02
N GLN A 407 36.45 4.20 -19.25
CA GLN A 407 37.03 3.76 -20.52
C GLN A 407 36.06 3.92 -21.69
N HIS A 408 34.78 3.61 -21.49
CA HIS A 408 33.75 3.80 -22.52
C HIS A 408 33.62 5.27 -22.93
N VAL A 409 33.75 6.20 -21.97
CA VAL A 409 33.73 7.65 -22.21
C VAL A 409 35.01 8.11 -22.94
N LEU A 410 36.17 7.55 -22.61
CA LEU A 410 37.43 7.87 -23.28
C LEU A 410 37.48 7.38 -24.73
N ASP A 411 36.88 6.21 -25.00
CA ASP A 411 36.87 5.57 -26.31
C ASP A 411 35.79 6.13 -27.24
N ALA A 412 34.78 6.81 -26.68
CA ALA A 412 33.70 7.40 -27.45
C ALA A 412 34.21 8.46 -28.44
N GLN A 413 34.01 8.18 -29.72
CA GLN A 413 34.37 9.07 -30.83
C GLN A 413 33.39 10.26 -30.92
N ILE A 414 33.92 11.45 -31.18
CA ILE A 414 33.14 12.64 -31.53
C ILE A 414 33.16 12.74 -33.06
N GLU A 415 32.04 12.45 -33.71
CA GLU A 415 31.92 12.54 -35.17
C GLU A 415 32.15 13.98 -35.64
N ARG A 416 33.16 14.19 -36.49
CA ARG A 416 33.43 15.48 -37.14
C ARG A 416 32.67 15.53 -38.45
N TYR A 417 31.48 16.10 -38.46
CA TYR A 417 30.89 16.56 -39.72
C TYR A 417 31.45 17.93 -40.12
N SER A 418 31.60 18.12 -41.42
CA SER A 418 32.25 19.24 -42.11
C SER A 418 31.81 20.63 -41.63
N ARG A 419 32.79 21.56 -41.57
CA ARG A 419 32.71 23.04 -41.48
C ARG A 419 31.28 23.54 -41.81
N GLU A 420 30.40 23.90 -40.88
CA GLU A 420 30.48 25.01 -39.93
C GLU A 420 29.66 24.81 -38.63
N ASP A 421 29.04 23.63 -38.39
CA ASP A 421 28.42 23.27 -37.11
C ASP A 421 28.88 21.86 -36.69
N LYS A 422 29.77 21.77 -35.70
CA LYS A 422 30.20 20.46 -35.15
C LYS A 422 29.04 19.87 -34.32
N PRO A 423 28.50 18.68 -34.63
CA PRO A 423 27.59 18.02 -33.70
C PRO A 423 28.35 17.72 -32.40
N GLN A 424 27.83 18.24 -31.30
CA GLN A 424 28.36 17.98 -29.97
C GLN A 424 27.79 16.66 -29.48
N ARG A 425 28.64 15.75 -29.04
CA ARG A 425 28.22 14.51 -28.37
C ARG A 425 28.10 14.75 -26.88
N TYR A 426 26.96 14.37 -26.31
CA TYR A 426 26.69 14.48 -24.87
C TYR A 426 26.77 13.12 -24.19
N LEU A 427 26.93 13.12 -22.87
CA LEU A 427 27.01 11.90 -22.06
C LEU A 427 25.79 10.99 -22.27
N LYS A 428 24.59 11.56 -22.28
CA LYS A 428 23.33 10.82 -22.50
C LYS A 428 23.23 10.14 -23.87
N ASP A 429 24.07 10.52 -24.84
CA ASP A 429 24.07 9.95 -26.19
C ASP A 429 24.98 8.71 -26.27
N LEU A 430 25.60 8.30 -25.16
CA LEU A 430 26.37 7.07 -25.08
C LEU A 430 25.46 5.87 -24.80
N SER A 431 25.64 4.79 -25.56
CA SER A 431 24.88 3.55 -25.35
C SER A 431 25.10 2.91 -23.97
N CYS A 432 26.25 3.20 -23.33
CA CYS A 432 26.53 2.76 -21.97
C CYS A 432 25.81 3.57 -20.89
N VAL A 433 25.16 4.69 -21.23
CA VAL A 433 24.32 5.49 -20.34
C VAL A 433 22.87 5.42 -20.82
N PRO A 434 22.15 4.32 -20.55
CA PRO A 434 20.72 4.24 -20.85
C PRO A 434 19.91 5.40 -20.28
N ASP A 435 18.77 5.67 -20.90
CA ASP A 435 17.81 6.64 -20.40
C ASP A 435 17.08 6.07 -19.18
N PHE A 436 17.75 6.11 -18.03
CA PHE A 436 17.23 5.60 -16.77
C PHE A 436 16.29 6.57 -16.08
N ASN A 437 16.14 7.82 -16.53
CA ASN A 437 15.29 8.81 -15.87
C ASN A 437 13.86 8.84 -16.45
N ARG A 438 13.36 7.66 -16.82
CA ARG A 438 11.99 7.45 -17.31
C ARG A 438 11.31 6.29 -16.59
N PHE A 439 10.11 6.55 -16.09
CA PHE A 439 9.09 5.58 -15.67
C PHE A 439 9.61 4.39 -14.86
N GLY A 440 9.79 4.58 -13.56
CA GLY A 440 10.13 3.49 -12.63
C GLY A 440 11.53 2.92 -12.86
N LYS A 441 12.41 3.69 -13.48
CA LYS A 441 13.84 3.44 -13.56
C LYS A 441 14.53 4.67 -12.99
N TYR A 442 15.73 4.44 -12.45
CA TYR A 442 16.61 5.53 -12.02
C TYR A 442 18.05 5.14 -12.25
N GLY A 443 18.83 6.12 -12.70
CA GLY A 443 20.26 5.98 -12.86
C GLY A 443 20.93 7.33 -13.04
N GLU A 444 22.13 7.43 -12.54
CA GLU A 444 22.93 8.64 -12.55
C GLU A 444 24.39 8.33 -12.81
N VAL A 445 25.12 9.31 -13.33
CA VAL A 445 26.56 9.23 -13.50
C VAL A 445 27.20 10.13 -12.46
N ARG A 446 28.18 9.62 -11.70
CA ARG A 446 28.96 10.41 -10.73
C ARG A 446 30.43 10.42 -11.08
N TRP A 447 31.09 11.51 -10.69
CA TRP A 447 32.55 11.51 -10.59
C TRP A 447 33.01 10.59 -9.47
N ARG A 448 34.18 10.00 -9.64
CA ARG A 448 34.92 9.33 -8.57
C ARG A 448 36.33 9.88 -8.55
N ASP A 449 36.72 10.37 -7.39
CA ASP A 449 38.01 10.99 -7.16
C ASP A 449 39.12 9.92 -7.10
N ALA A 450 40.38 10.35 -7.24
CA ALA A 450 41.53 9.45 -7.28
C ALA A 450 41.77 8.71 -5.95
N ASP A 451 41.28 9.27 -4.84
CA ASP A 451 41.28 8.63 -3.52
C ASP A 451 40.13 7.63 -3.32
N GLY A 452 39.28 7.45 -4.33
CA GLY A 452 38.15 6.53 -4.33
C GLY A 452 36.81 7.14 -3.88
N ALA A 453 36.79 8.40 -3.44
CA ALA A 453 35.57 9.06 -2.98
C ALA A 453 34.59 9.33 -4.14
N LEU A 454 33.28 9.21 -3.88
CA LEU A 454 32.25 9.61 -4.84
C LEU A 454 32.07 11.12 -4.80
N GLY A 455 32.16 11.73 -5.98
CA GLY A 455 31.93 13.15 -6.20
C GLY A 455 30.54 13.46 -6.75
N ASN A 456 30.40 14.67 -7.26
CA ASN A 456 29.12 15.20 -7.76
C ASN A 456 28.55 14.41 -8.96
N VAL A 457 27.22 14.46 -9.08
CA VAL A 457 26.49 13.97 -10.25
C VAL A 457 26.92 14.74 -11.51
N VAL A 458 27.10 14.00 -12.60
CA VAL A 458 27.45 14.52 -13.92
C VAL A 458 26.16 14.72 -14.72
N PRO A 459 25.86 15.96 -15.16
CA PRO A 459 24.67 16.22 -15.96
C PRO A 459 24.67 15.39 -17.26
N GLY A 460 23.52 14.83 -17.64
CA GLY A 460 23.40 14.07 -18.89
C GLY A 460 23.71 14.88 -20.16
N ASN A 461 23.56 16.20 -20.10
CA ASN A 461 23.95 17.16 -21.15
C ASN A 461 25.40 17.66 -21.01
N ALA A 462 26.24 17.01 -20.20
CA ALA A 462 27.66 17.30 -20.16
C ALA A 462 28.33 16.93 -21.50
N LEU A 463 29.18 17.83 -21.99
CA LEU A 463 29.88 17.67 -23.25
C LEU A 463 30.97 16.61 -23.13
N LEU A 464 30.94 15.63 -24.04
CA LEU A 464 31.85 14.47 -23.98
C LEU A 464 33.32 14.89 -23.92
N PHE A 465 33.75 15.86 -24.72
CA PHE A 465 35.15 16.31 -24.72
C PHE A 465 35.57 16.95 -23.38
N LYS A 466 34.64 17.61 -22.66
CA LYS A 466 34.94 18.20 -21.34
C LYS A 466 35.12 17.10 -20.30
N LEU A 467 34.32 16.04 -20.38
CA LEU A 467 34.45 14.87 -19.52
C LEU A 467 35.79 14.18 -19.75
N GLN A 468 36.11 13.87 -21.01
CA GLN A 468 37.39 13.27 -21.40
C GLN A 468 38.59 14.09 -20.94
N LYS A 469 38.51 15.43 -21.05
CA LYS A 469 39.55 16.34 -20.57
C LYS A 469 39.78 16.18 -19.07
N ARG A 470 38.71 16.22 -18.27
CA ARG A 470 38.80 16.05 -16.81
C ARG A 470 39.35 14.69 -16.41
N ILE A 471 38.90 13.61 -17.06
CA ILE A 471 39.44 12.25 -16.81
C ILE A 471 40.95 12.22 -17.03
N ARG A 472 41.44 12.74 -18.16
CA ARG A 472 42.87 12.72 -18.52
C ARG A 472 43.74 13.64 -17.67
N GLU A 473 43.25 14.84 -17.36
CA GLU A 473 44.05 15.87 -16.67
C GLU A 473 43.98 15.75 -15.15
N GLN A 474 42.86 15.29 -14.60
CA GLN A 474 42.60 15.26 -13.16
C GLN A 474 42.61 13.83 -12.59
N GLY A 475 42.74 12.80 -13.43
CA GLY A 475 42.73 11.39 -13.00
C GLY A 475 41.39 10.91 -12.46
N LEU A 476 40.30 11.64 -12.74
CA LEU A 476 38.96 11.29 -12.27
C LEU A 476 38.37 10.12 -13.05
N ARG A 477 37.57 9.29 -12.36
CA ARG A 477 36.78 8.21 -12.97
C ARG A 477 35.30 8.61 -13.05
N LEU A 478 34.54 7.93 -13.91
CA LEU A 478 33.10 8.07 -14.06
C LEU A 478 32.40 6.76 -13.76
N TYR A 479 31.43 6.83 -12.84
CA TYR A 479 30.63 5.69 -12.43
C TYR A 479 29.18 5.90 -12.80
N LEU A 480 28.61 4.91 -13.48
CA LEU A 480 27.16 4.79 -13.65
C LEU A 480 26.60 4.03 -12.45
N LEU A 481 25.69 4.66 -11.72
CA LEU A 481 24.96 4.11 -10.59
C LEU A 481 23.50 3.97 -11.00
N ARG A 482 22.87 2.82 -10.75
CA ARG A 482 21.45 2.62 -11.08
C ARG A 482 20.74 1.73 -10.09
N MET A 483 19.43 1.89 -10.01
CA MET A 483 18.56 0.98 -9.27
C MET A 483 18.14 -0.20 -10.16
N THR A 484 17.93 -1.36 -9.54
CA THR A 484 17.31 -2.52 -10.19
C THR A 484 15.84 -2.28 -10.47
N ALA A 485 15.36 -2.77 -11.62
CA ALA A 485 13.93 -2.84 -11.91
C ALA A 485 13.24 -3.96 -11.11
N ALA A 486 11.91 -3.91 -11.02
CA ALA A 486 11.12 -4.97 -10.41
C ALA A 486 11.34 -6.32 -11.12
N GLY A 487 11.68 -7.37 -10.37
CA GLY A 487 11.95 -8.70 -10.93
C GLY A 487 13.29 -8.85 -11.63
N GLU A 488 14.17 -7.84 -11.58
CA GLU A 488 15.50 -7.94 -12.16
C GLU A 488 16.38 -8.90 -11.33
N GLU A 489 16.88 -9.96 -11.96
CA GLU A 489 17.87 -10.81 -11.32
C GLU A 489 19.25 -10.14 -11.30
N VAL A 490 19.96 -10.33 -10.19
CA VAL A 490 21.25 -9.69 -9.93
C VAL A 490 22.27 -10.78 -9.64
N SER A 491 23.27 -10.89 -10.52
CA SER A 491 24.40 -11.80 -10.34
C SER A 491 25.11 -11.54 -9.00
N GLY A 492 25.44 -12.62 -8.28
CA GLY A 492 26.03 -12.53 -6.94
C GLY A 492 25.00 -12.51 -5.79
N LEU A 493 23.72 -12.36 -6.10
CA LEU A 493 22.61 -12.62 -5.17
C LEU A 493 21.91 -13.93 -5.58
N THR A 494 21.32 -14.64 -4.62
CA THR A 494 20.71 -15.95 -4.86
C THR A 494 19.47 -15.84 -5.75
N ASP A 495 19.42 -16.64 -6.82
CA ASP A 495 18.22 -16.84 -7.64
C ASP A 495 17.20 -17.68 -6.83
N ASP A 496 16.30 -16.99 -6.12
CA ASP A 496 15.25 -17.61 -5.29
C ASP A 496 13.85 -17.29 -5.86
N PRO A 497 13.02 -18.29 -6.18
CA PRO A 497 11.65 -18.08 -6.67
C PRO A 497 10.72 -17.33 -5.70
N LEU A 498 11.07 -17.21 -4.42
CA LEU A 498 10.34 -16.40 -3.43
C LEU A 498 10.67 -14.91 -3.52
N ARG A 499 11.82 -14.54 -4.12
CA ARG A 499 12.38 -13.20 -4.10
C ARG A 499 11.43 -12.13 -4.65
N HIS A 500 10.62 -12.45 -5.65
CA HIS A 500 9.76 -11.46 -6.30
C HIS A 500 8.27 -11.63 -5.99
N GLN A 501 7.92 -12.49 -5.03
CA GLN A 501 6.52 -12.81 -4.72
C GLN A 501 5.79 -11.69 -3.99
N GLY A 502 4.55 -11.44 -4.40
CA GLY A 502 3.68 -10.39 -3.88
C GLY A 502 2.58 -10.03 -4.87
N ASP A 503 1.98 -8.86 -4.68
CA ASP A 503 0.88 -8.37 -5.53
C ASP A 503 1.28 -7.26 -6.53
N GLY A 504 2.59 -7.09 -6.75
CA GLY A 504 3.18 -6.03 -7.55
C GLY A 504 3.44 -4.73 -6.78
N THR A 505 3.01 -4.62 -5.51
CA THR A 505 3.32 -3.48 -4.63
C THR A 505 3.72 -3.94 -3.23
N VAL A 506 3.02 -4.92 -2.65
CA VAL A 506 3.25 -5.43 -1.31
C VAL A 506 3.90 -6.81 -1.37
N PRO A 507 5.09 -6.99 -0.77
CA PRO A 507 5.74 -8.29 -0.65
C PRO A 507 4.88 -9.30 0.10
N LEU A 508 4.96 -10.58 -0.29
CA LEU A 508 4.23 -11.67 0.36
C LEU A 508 4.47 -11.73 1.88
N SER A 509 5.72 -11.59 2.29
CA SER A 509 6.13 -11.51 3.71
C SER A 509 5.39 -10.40 4.45
N SER A 510 5.42 -9.17 3.93
CA SER A 510 4.71 -8.03 4.54
C SER A 510 3.19 -8.21 4.53
N ALA A 511 2.62 -8.83 3.50
CA ALA A 511 1.19 -9.10 3.43
C ALA A 511 0.71 -10.15 4.45
N THR A 512 1.59 -11.07 4.86
CA THR A 512 1.27 -12.21 5.74
C THR A 512 1.91 -12.11 7.12
N ALA A 513 2.54 -10.98 7.44
CA ALA A 513 3.29 -10.79 8.68
C ALA A 513 2.45 -10.66 9.95
N MET A 514 1.12 -10.58 9.84
CA MET A 514 0.28 -10.69 11.02
C MET A 514 0.08 -12.16 11.36
N ASP A 515 0.36 -12.51 12.62
CA ASP A 515 -0.02 -13.79 13.22
C ASP A 515 -1.31 -13.56 14.00
N PRO A 516 -2.51 -13.59 13.38
CA PRO A 516 -3.74 -13.38 14.12
C PRO A 516 -3.88 -14.49 15.16
N GLU A 517 -4.17 -14.15 16.42
CA GLU A 517 -4.47 -15.14 17.46
C GLU A 517 -5.73 -15.94 17.07
N VAL A 518 -5.49 -17.09 16.44
CA VAL A 518 -6.54 -17.98 15.92
C VAL A 518 -7.29 -18.72 17.02
N ASP A 519 -6.69 -18.82 18.21
CA ASP A 519 -7.26 -19.53 19.36
C ASP A 519 -8.51 -18.84 19.92
N ASP A 520 -8.66 -17.52 19.73
CA ASP A 520 -9.85 -16.75 20.16
C ASP A 520 -11.07 -16.93 19.22
N TRP A 521 -10.93 -17.65 18.11
CA TRP A 521 -12.08 -18.06 17.27
C TRP A 521 -12.81 -19.29 17.82
N GLY A 522 -12.28 -19.91 18.89
CA GLY A 522 -12.87 -21.07 19.55
C GLY A 522 -12.90 -22.33 18.68
N LYS A 523 -13.81 -23.28 18.98
CA LYS A 523 -13.96 -24.56 18.25
C LYS A 523 -14.33 -24.42 16.76
N ASN A 524 -14.55 -23.19 16.30
CA ASN A 524 -15.12 -22.84 14.99
C ASN A 524 -14.09 -22.30 13.99
N LEU A 525 -12.82 -22.42 14.33
CA LEU A 525 -11.67 -22.22 13.45
C LEU A 525 -11.83 -22.86 12.05
N HIS A 526 -12.51 -24.01 11.99
CA HIS A 526 -12.80 -24.77 10.76
C HIS A 526 -13.81 -24.10 9.80
N LEU A 527 -14.45 -22.99 10.21
CA LEU A 527 -15.35 -22.20 9.37
C LEU A 527 -14.62 -21.08 8.60
N LEU A 528 -13.34 -20.86 8.89
CA LEU A 528 -12.50 -19.92 8.15
C LEU A 528 -12.02 -20.58 6.84
N PRO A 529 -11.92 -19.83 5.72
CA PRO A 529 -11.36 -20.37 4.49
C PRO A 529 -9.93 -20.91 4.71
N ILE A 530 -9.73 -22.22 4.55
CA ILE A 530 -8.39 -22.83 4.70
C ILE A 530 -7.65 -22.73 3.36
N TRP A 531 -6.41 -22.24 3.37
CA TRP A 531 -5.52 -22.24 2.20
C TRP A 531 -4.44 -23.31 2.36
N PHE A 532 -4.07 -23.93 1.25
CA PHE A 532 -2.97 -24.88 1.15
C PHE A 532 -1.83 -24.22 0.37
N GLY A 533 -0.66 -24.11 1.00
CA GLY A 533 0.50 -23.51 0.36
C GLY A 533 1.21 -24.39 -0.65
N PRO A 534 2.14 -23.82 -1.45
CA PRO A 534 2.90 -24.56 -2.47
C PRO A 534 3.73 -25.72 -1.90
N ASN A 535 3.98 -25.74 -0.58
CA ASN A 535 4.66 -26.81 0.14
C ASN A 535 3.72 -27.73 0.96
N GLY A 536 2.40 -27.63 0.78
CA GLY A 536 1.42 -28.46 1.50
C GLY A 536 1.09 -28.00 2.93
N GLU A 537 1.54 -26.80 3.33
CA GLU A 537 1.19 -26.20 4.61
C GLU A 537 -0.29 -25.77 4.65
N CYS A 538 -0.98 -26.15 5.72
CA CYS A 538 -2.34 -25.73 6.02
C CYS A 538 -2.27 -24.43 6.83
N ARG A 539 -2.69 -23.30 6.25
CA ARG A 539 -2.73 -22.01 6.96
C ARG A 539 -4.16 -21.49 7.07
N LEU A 540 -4.45 -20.96 8.25
CA LEU A 540 -5.70 -20.30 8.58
C LEU A 540 -5.85 -19.01 7.80
N CYS A 541 -6.77 -19.05 6.83
CA CYS A 541 -7.33 -17.94 6.06
C CYS A 541 -6.49 -16.66 5.92
N THR A 542 -5.28 -16.78 5.41
CA THR A 542 -4.67 -15.74 4.59
C THR A 542 -4.98 -16.10 3.13
N GLY A 543 -6.06 -15.54 2.58
CA GLY A 543 -6.60 -15.98 1.29
C GLY A 543 -5.88 -15.32 0.12
N GLN A 544 -5.20 -16.12 -0.72
CA GLN A 544 -4.73 -15.69 -2.03
C GLN A 544 -5.94 -15.46 -2.94
N VAL A 545 -6.19 -14.20 -3.27
CA VAL A 545 -7.14 -13.84 -4.30
C VAL A 545 -6.32 -13.48 -5.54
N ASN A 546 -6.36 -14.33 -6.58
CA ASN A 546 -5.55 -14.13 -7.78
C ASN A 546 -6.00 -12.85 -8.50
N HIS A 547 -5.25 -11.76 -8.27
CA HIS A 547 -5.53 -10.45 -8.86
C HIS A 547 -4.36 -9.94 -9.68
N GLU A 548 -4.71 -9.28 -10.78
CA GLU A 548 -3.78 -8.66 -11.73
C GLU A 548 -3.28 -7.27 -11.26
N VAL A 549 -3.99 -6.57 -10.37
CA VAL A 549 -3.61 -5.19 -9.97
C VAL A 549 -4.00 -4.89 -8.51
N HIS A 550 -3.03 -4.49 -7.67
CA HIS A 550 -3.21 -4.13 -6.26
C HIS A 550 -4.33 -3.09 -6.03
N ALA A 551 -4.37 -2.02 -6.83
CA ALA A 551 -5.37 -0.96 -6.71
C ALA A 551 -6.80 -1.45 -6.99
N SER A 552 -6.96 -2.41 -7.90
CA SER A 552 -8.26 -2.94 -8.34
C SER A 552 -8.70 -4.18 -7.56
N PHE A 553 -8.13 -4.41 -6.36
CA PHE A 553 -8.34 -5.60 -5.54
C PHE A 553 -9.81 -6.02 -5.40
N PHE A 554 -10.72 -5.06 -5.15
CA PHE A 554 -12.15 -5.35 -4.97
C PHE A 554 -13.00 -5.24 -6.25
N VAL A 555 -12.40 -4.86 -7.37
CA VAL A 555 -13.08 -4.63 -8.66
C VAL A 555 -12.81 -5.75 -9.66
N ASP A 556 -12.06 -6.76 -9.24
CA ASP A 556 -11.63 -7.90 -10.02
C ASP A 556 -12.72 -8.54 -10.89
N LYS A 557 -12.38 -8.99 -12.10
CA LYS A 557 -13.37 -9.55 -13.02
C LYS A 557 -14.06 -10.81 -12.47
N LYS A 558 -13.37 -11.59 -11.63
CA LYS A 558 -13.87 -12.85 -11.07
C LYS A 558 -14.76 -12.64 -9.84
N GLY A 559 -14.62 -11.53 -9.11
CA GLY A 559 -15.40 -11.24 -7.90
C GLY A 559 -14.88 -11.97 -6.65
N ASP A 560 -13.66 -12.50 -6.68
CA ASP A 560 -13.18 -13.46 -5.70
C ASP A 560 -12.97 -12.80 -4.32
N ALA A 561 -12.44 -11.57 -4.30
CA ALA A 561 -12.21 -10.81 -3.07
C ALA A 561 -13.53 -10.43 -2.40
N LEU A 562 -14.48 -9.90 -3.17
CA LEU A 562 -15.82 -9.56 -2.66
C LEU A 562 -16.54 -10.80 -2.12
N ALA A 563 -16.42 -11.94 -2.80
CA ALA A 563 -17.00 -13.20 -2.34
C ALA A 563 -16.35 -13.68 -1.04
N ALA A 564 -15.02 -13.57 -0.91
CA ALA A 564 -14.30 -13.88 0.32
C ALA A 564 -14.76 -12.98 1.48
N VAL A 565 -14.78 -11.66 1.27
CA VAL A 565 -15.29 -10.68 2.25
C VAL A 565 -16.71 -11.05 2.71
N LYS A 566 -17.62 -11.34 1.79
CA LYS A 566 -19.00 -11.75 2.12
C LYS A 566 -19.05 -13.00 2.99
N ARG A 567 -18.22 -14.00 2.70
CA ARG A 567 -18.13 -15.23 3.52
C ARG A 567 -17.63 -14.92 4.94
N VAL A 568 -16.61 -14.07 5.07
CA VAL A 568 -16.10 -13.64 6.38
C VAL A 568 -17.18 -12.91 7.17
N VAL A 569 -17.79 -11.90 6.58
CA VAL A 569 -18.88 -11.13 7.21
C VAL A 569 -20.01 -12.07 7.63
N HIS A 570 -20.36 -13.04 6.77
CA HIS A 570 -21.38 -14.04 7.10
C HIS A 570 -21.03 -14.80 8.38
N ASN A 571 -19.82 -15.36 8.45
CA ASN A 571 -19.39 -16.21 9.54
C ASN A 571 -19.24 -15.44 10.86
N LEU A 572 -18.71 -14.21 10.81
CA LEU A 572 -18.64 -13.32 11.96
C LEU A 572 -20.04 -13.04 12.53
N CYS A 573 -21.01 -12.69 11.68
CA CYS A 573 -22.38 -12.44 12.11
C CYS A 573 -23.05 -13.68 12.71
N ILE A 574 -22.88 -14.86 12.11
CA ILE A 574 -23.47 -16.10 12.63
C ILE A 574 -22.86 -16.49 13.98
N GLY A 575 -21.55 -16.43 14.12
CA GLY A 575 -20.91 -16.76 15.40
C GLY A 575 -21.33 -15.81 16.52
N TRP A 576 -21.46 -14.52 16.21
CA TRP A 576 -21.99 -13.54 17.16
C TRP A 576 -23.44 -13.83 17.57
N LEU A 577 -24.32 -14.08 16.60
CA LEU A 577 -25.74 -14.41 16.86
C LEU A 577 -25.91 -15.69 17.70
N LYS A 578 -24.97 -16.62 17.60
CA LYS A 578 -24.94 -17.84 18.41
C LYS A 578 -24.33 -17.65 19.80
N GLY A 579 -23.79 -16.46 20.09
CA GLY A 579 -23.09 -16.16 21.35
C GLY A 579 -21.73 -16.85 21.46
N GLU A 580 -21.10 -17.19 20.33
CA GLU A 580 -19.78 -17.84 20.31
C GLU A 580 -18.65 -16.85 20.64
N PHE A 581 -18.87 -15.56 20.42
CA PHE A 581 -17.99 -14.46 20.81
C PHE A 581 -18.81 -13.21 21.14
N THR A 582 -18.31 -12.38 22.07
CA THR A 582 -19.06 -11.28 22.69
C THR A 582 -18.79 -9.90 22.12
#